data_AF-A0A553UKS5-F1
#
_entry.id   AF-A0A553UKS5-F1
#
_cell.length_a   1.000
_cell.length_b   1.000
_cell.length_c   1.000
_cell.angle_alpha   90.00
_cell.angle_beta   90.00
_cell.angle_gamma   90.00
#
_symmetry.space_group_name_H-M   'P 1'
#
loop_
_entity.id
_entity.type
_entity.pdbx_description
1 polymer ?
#
loop_
_entity_poly.entity_id
_entity_poly.type
_entity_poly.pdbx_seq_one_letter_code
_entity_poly.pdbx_strand_id
1 'polypeptide(L)'
;MEPIKLLDVSVKRQKAPSNWPDFNGFFMFFGVSGVDHNREERLEKRFKQRFYPNQVTVRLSGQVAPGPYSFKGLPESVNYWGWIIHKDGTATSDLSDEALADLRSWMQRVPRASASLIPL
;
A
#
# COMPACT_ATOMS: atom_id res chain seq x y z
N MET A 1 -7.65 20.85 11.19
CA MET A 1 -6.73 19.72 10.95
C MET A 1 -5.35 20.31 10.73
N GLU A 2 -4.37 19.94 11.57
CA GLU A 2 -3.02 20.44 11.40
C GLU A 2 -2.36 19.83 10.15
N PRO A 3 -1.56 20.61 9.39
CA PRO A 3 -0.79 20.09 8.28
C PRO A 3 0.28 19.13 8.81
N ILE A 4 0.22 17.87 8.36
CA ILE A 4 1.19 16.85 8.74
C ILE A 4 2.28 16.80 7.69
N LYS A 5 3.53 16.89 8.14
CA LYS A 5 4.68 16.78 7.27
C LYS A 5 5.11 15.32 7.18
N LEU A 6 5.38 14.90 5.96
CA LEU A 6 5.98 13.61 5.65
C LEU A 6 7.49 13.81 5.87
N LEU A 7 8.03 13.22 6.95
CA LEU A 7 9.41 13.43 7.37
C LEU A 7 10.39 12.54 6.61
N ASP A 8 10.00 11.29 6.40
CA ASP A 8 10.85 10.28 5.78
C ASP A 8 9.98 9.27 5.05
N VAL A 9 10.46 8.77 3.92
CA VAL A 9 9.76 7.81 3.06
C VAL A 9 10.64 6.60 2.85
N SER A 10 10.23 5.49 3.45
CA SER A 10 10.82 4.18 3.23
C SER A 10 9.99 3.41 2.22
N VAL A 11 10.64 2.88 1.19
CA VAL A 11 10.02 2.05 0.17
C VAL A 11 10.57 0.65 0.29
N LYS A 12 9.68 -0.31 0.57
CA LYS A 12 10.01 -1.73 0.54
C LYS A 12 9.27 -2.37 -0.63
N ARG A 13 10.02 -2.67 -1.70
CA ARG A 13 9.48 -3.50 -2.78
C ARG A 13 9.31 -4.92 -2.23
N GLN A 14 8.07 -5.39 -2.20
CA GLN A 14 7.80 -6.79 -1.93
C GLN A 14 8.30 -7.58 -3.14
N LYS A 15 9.44 -8.27 -2.98
CA LYS A 15 9.87 -9.24 -3.98
C LYS A 15 8.79 -10.30 -4.04
N ALA A 16 8.23 -10.53 -5.22
CA ALA A 16 7.46 -11.75 -5.47
C ALA A 16 8.30 -12.93 -4.95
N PRO A 17 7.75 -13.80 -4.08
CA PRO A 17 8.51 -14.91 -3.55
C PRO A 17 9.02 -15.73 -4.74
N SER A 18 10.35 -15.71 -4.95
CA SER A 18 11.03 -16.42 -6.04
C SER A 18 10.81 -17.94 -6.00
N ASN A 19 10.26 -18.45 -4.89
CA ASN A 19 9.96 -19.85 -4.63
C ASN A 19 8.48 -20.03 -4.27
N TRP A 20 7.55 -19.49 -5.05
CA TRP A 20 6.22 -20.10 -5.07
C TRP A 20 6.28 -21.29 -6.02
N PRO A 21 6.23 -22.54 -5.50
CA PRO A 21 6.27 -23.71 -6.35
C PRO A 21 5.12 -23.59 -7.35
N ASP A 22 5.41 -23.94 -8.60
CA ASP A 22 4.42 -24.03 -9.66
C ASP A 22 3.32 -25.01 -9.24
N PHE A 23 2.29 -24.51 -8.58
CA PHE A 23 1.02 -25.21 -8.35
C PHE A 23 0.21 -25.29 -9.66
N ASN A 24 0.84 -25.15 -10.82
CA ASN A 24 0.23 -25.38 -12.13
C ASN A 24 -0.08 -26.89 -12.35
N GLY A 25 0.45 -27.78 -11.49
CA GLY A 25 0.21 -29.23 -11.55
C GLY A 25 -0.62 -29.83 -10.41
N PHE A 26 -0.97 -29.08 -9.36
CA PHE A 26 -1.61 -29.64 -8.15
C PHE A 26 -3.15 -29.50 -8.13
N PHE A 27 -3.76 -28.99 -9.21
CA PHE A 27 -5.22 -28.83 -9.35
C PHE A 27 -5.90 -29.91 -10.20
N MET A 28 -5.27 -31.07 -10.41
CA MET A 28 -5.91 -32.15 -11.17
C MET A 28 -6.69 -33.17 -10.33
N PHE A 29 -6.69 -33.11 -8.98
CA PHE A 29 -7.15 -34.27 -8.18
C PHE A 29 -8.04 -34.02 -6.95
N PHE A 30 -8.57 -32.83 -6.69
CA PHE A 30 -9.58 -32.69 -5.61
C PHE A 30 -10.87 -32.08 -6.15
N GLY A 31 -11.86 -32.96 -6.26
CA GLY A 31 -13.16 -32.72 -6.83
C GLY A 31 -14.08 -31.84 -5.99
N VAL A 32 -15.04 -31.27 -6.71
CA VAL A 32 -16.43 -30.99 -6.34
C VAL A 32 -16.77 -30.94 -4.84
N SER A 33 -17.30 -29.78 -4.42
CA SER A 33 -17.99 -29.49 -3.16
C SER A 33 -17.15 -28.75 -2.10
N GLY A 34 -17.11 -27.44 -2.25
CA GLY A 34 -16.65 -26.51 -1.23
C GLY A 34 -16.62 -25.12 -1.85
N VAL A 35 -17.49 -24.23 -1.40
CA VAL A 35 -17.45 -22.81 -1.78
C VAL A 35 -16.13 -22.24 -1.24
N ASP A 36 -15.10 -22.30 -2.08
CA ASP A 36 -13.71 -22.02 -1.76
C ASP A 36 -13.50 -20.50 -1.60
N HIS A 37 -13.89 -19.96 -0.44
CA HIS A 37 -13.59 -18.58 -0.01
C HIS A 37 -12.08 -18.25 -0.09
N ASN A 38 -11.23 -19.28 -0.11
CA ASN A 38 -9.79 -19.16 -0.21
C ASN A 38 -9.28 -18.87 -1.63
N ARG A 39 -10.11 -19.02 -2.67
CA ARG A 39 -9.70 -18.74 -4.06
C ARG A 39 -9.59 -17.23 -4.32
N GLU A 40 -10.51 -16.46 -3.78
CA GLU A 40 -10.56 -15.01 -3.95
C GLU A 40 -9.40 -14.32 -3.23
N GLU A 41 -9.11 -14.69 -1.98
CA GLU A 41 -7.96 -14.14 -1.24
C GLU A 41 -6.62 -14.44 -1.92
N ARG A 42 -6.48 -15.62 -2.55
CA ARG A 42 -5.27 -15.99 -3.31
C ARG A 42 -5.13 -15.18 -4.59
N LEU A 43 -6.24 -14.95 -5.30
CA LEU A 43 -6.25 -14.13 -6.52
C LEU A 43 -5.99 -12.65 -6.20
N GLU A 44 -6.57 -12.13 -5.13
CA GLU A 44 -6.36 -10.77 -4.67
C GLU A 44 -4.90 -10.55 -4.24
N LYS A 45 -4.29 -11.51 -3.53
CA LYS A 45 -2.85 -11.48 -3.20
C LYS A 45 -1.96 -11.49 -4.44
N ARG A 46 -2.28 -12.31 -5.45
CA ARG A 46 -1.55 -12.33 -6.74
C ARG A 46 -1.71 -11.00 -7.48
N PHE A 47 -2.91 -10.42 -7.48
CA PHE A 47 -3.18 -9.14 -8.12
C PHE A 47 -2.43 -8.00 -7.41
N LYS A 48 -2.50 -7.92 -6.08
CA LYS A 48 -1.75 -6.94 -5.28
C LYS A 48 -0.25 -7.06 -5.50
N GLN A 49 0.32 -8.25 -5.50
CA GLN A 49 1.75 -8.42 -5.82
C GLN A 49 2.11 -8.05 -7.26
N ARG A 50 1.20 -8.23 -8.21
CA ARG A 50 1.44 -7.92 -9.63
C ARG A 50 1.35 -6.42 -9.93
N PHE A 51 0.39 -5.73 -9.30
CA PHE A 51 0.03 -4.34 -9.64
C PHE A 51 0.46 -3.31 -8.57
N TYR A 52 0.62 -3.73 -7.31
CA TYR A 52 0.99 -2.88 -6.17
C TYR A 52 2.17 -3.50 -5.39
N PRO A 53 3.34 -3.70 -6.02
CA PRO A 53 4.47 -4.40 -5.39
C PRO A 53 5.20 -3.54 -4.33
N ASN A 54 4.89 -2.25 -4.21
CA ASN A 54 5.66 -1.32 -3.39
C ASN A 54 4.91 -1.00 -2.10
N GLN A 55 5.38 -1.57 -0.99
CA GLN A 55 4.90 -1.16 0.32
C GLN A 55 5.67 0.12 0.72
N VAL A 56 4.94 1.23 0.81
CA VAL A 56 5.50 2.53 1.18
C VAL A 56 5.15 2.82 2.62
N THR A 57 6.17 3.13 3.42
CA THR A 57 6.06 3.55 4.81
C THR A 57 6.54 4.99 4.91
N VAL A 58 5.70 5.87 5.42
CA VAL A 58 6.01 7.28 5.60
C VAL A 58 5.96 7.65 7.06
N ARG A 59 6.99 8.35 7.54
CA ARG A 59 7.03 8.85 8.91
C ARG A 59 6.34 10.20 8.98
N LEU A 60 5.40 10.36 9.90
CA LEU A 60 4.64 11.59 10.09
C LEU A 60 5.28 12.47 11.17
N SER A 61 5.20 13.80 11.01
CA SER A 61 5.73 14.76 11.98
C SER A 61 4.83 14.96 13.21
N GLY A 62 3.60 14.44 13.19
CA GLY A 62 2.61 14.63 14.26
C GLY A 62 2.05 13.30 14.75
N GLN A 63 1.52 13.30 15.98
CA GLN A 63 0.75 12.18 16.49
C GLN A 63 -0.66 12.22 15.92
N VAL A 64 -1.03 11.16 15.22
CA VAL A 64 -2.37 10.96 14.67
C VAL A 64 -2.91 9.66 15.24
N ALA A 65 -4.22 9.60 15.48
CA ALA A 65 -4.86 8.37 15.90
C ALA A 65 -4.59 7.27 14.86
N PRO A 66 -4.30 6.04 15.30
CA PRO A 66 -4.14 4.92 14.38
C PRO A 66 -5.46 4.62 13.67
N GLY A 67 -5.41 4.36 12.37
CA GLY A 67 -6.60 4.12 11.56
C GLY A 67 -6.39 4.34 10.07
N PRO A 68 -7.44 4.14 9.25
CA PRO A 68 -7.41 4.43 7.83
C PRO A 68 -7.61 5.93 7.56
N TYR A 69 -6.75 6.49 6.72
CA TYR A 69 -6.79 7.90 6.31
C TYR A 69 -6.44 8.05 4.83
N SER A 70 -6.81 9.19 4.26
CA SER A 70 -6.31 9.67 2.97
C SER A 70 -5.56 10.98 3.17
N PHE A 71 -4.53 11.22 2.35
CA PHE A 71 -3.77 12.45 2.41
C PHE A 71 -4.26 13.44 1.37
N LYS A 72 -4.94 14.49 1.82
CA LYS A 72 -5.29 15.63 0.97
C LYS A 72 -4.03 16.40 0.58
N GLY A 73 -3.83 16.50 -0.73
CA GLY A 73 -2.66 17.13 -1.36
C GLY A 73 -1.68 16.13 -2.00
N LEU A 74 -1.80 14.83 -1.69
CA LEU A 74 -1.14 13.77 -2.45
C LEU A 74 -1.90 13.49 -3.77
N PRO A 75 -1.19 13.03 -4.82
CA PRO A 75 -1.84 12.56 -6.05
C PRO A 75 -2.90 11.50 -5.77
N GLU A 76 -3.97 11.49 -6.57
CA GLU A 76 -5.08 10.53 -6.41
C GLU A 76 -4.61 9.08 -6.57
N SER A 77 -3.67 8.84 -7.49
CA SER A 77 -2.98 7.56 -7.70
C SER A 77 -2.36 7.00 -6.42
N VAL A 78 -1.91 7.87 -5.51
CA VAL A 78 -1.26 7.52 -4.24
C VAL A 78 -2.26 7.26 -3.12
N ASN A 79 -3.48 7.81 -3.22
CA ASN A 79 -4.52 7.64 -2.20
C ASN A 79 -5.52 6.53 -2.54
N TYR A 80 -5.35 5.83 -3.66
CA TYR A 80 -6.32 4.84 -4.15
C TYR A 80 -6.69 3.77 -3.11
N TRP A 81 -5.71 3.23 -2.38
CA TRP A 81 -5.93 2.23 -1.32
C TRP A 81 -6.07 2.83 0.09
N GLY A 82 -5.96 4.15 0.22
CA GLY A 82 -5.81 4.80 1.51
C GLY A 82 -4.49 4.47 2.21
N TRP A 83 -4.31 5.07 3.37
CA TRP A 83 -3.12 4.99 4.19
C TRP A 83 -3.51 4.54 5.59
N ILE A 84 -2.81 3.53 6.09
CA ILE A 84 -3.02 3.03 7.45
C ILE A 84 -1.99 3.71 8.35
N ILE A 85 -2.46 4.49 9.30
CA ILE A 85 -1.63 5.10 10.33
C ILE A 85 -1.49 4.15 11.50
N HIS A 86 -0.26 3.93 11.91
CA HIS A 86 0.12 3.09 13.04
C HIS A 86 0.37 3.95 14.29
N LYS A 87 0.32 3.31 15.46
CA LYS A 87 0.52 3.98 16.76
C LYS A 87 1.91 4.58 16.94
N ASP A 88 2.88 4.13 16.16
CA ASP A 88 4.26 4.63 16.14
C ASP A 88 4.43 5.93 15.33
N GLY A 89 3.35 6.46 14.75
CA GLY A 89 3.37 7.66 13.91
C GLY A 89 3.87 7.41 12.49
N THR A 90 3.87 6.15 12.05
CA THR A 90 4.12 5.79 10.65
C THR A 90 2.81 5.57 9.90
N ALA A 91 2.81 5.86 8.60
CA ALA A 91 1.71 5.59 7.70
C ALA A 91 2.17 4.60 6.63
N THR A 92 1.40 3.55 6.39
CA THR A 92 1.72 2.53 5.38
C THR A 92 0.64 2.47 4.31
N SER A 93 1.05 2.33 3.05
CA SER A 93 0.17 2.06 1.92
C SER A 93 0.89 1.21 0.86
N ASP A 94 0.13 0.44 0.10
CA ASP A 94 0.64 -0.33 -1.03
C ASP A 94 0.43 0.45 -2.33
N LEU A 95 1.53 0.79 -3.00
CA LEU A 95 1.54 1.60 -4.21
C LEU A 95 1.98 0.78 -5.43
N SER A 96 1.42 1.15 -6.59
CA SER A 96 1.92 0.71 -7.89
C SER A 96 3.25 1.41 -8.22
N ASP A 97 3.95 0.93 -9.25
CA ASP A 97 5.18 1.59 -9.73
C ASP A 97 4.88 3.03 -10.22
N GLU A 98 3.72 3.25 -10.82
CA GLU A 98 3.25 4.58 -11.29
C GLU A 98 2.93 5.51 -10.12
N ALA A 99 2.12 5.05 -9.15
CA ALA A 99 1.80 5.83 -7.96
C ALA A 99 3.06 6.17 -7.13
N LEU A 100 4.04 5.27 -7.10
CA LEU A 100 5.32 5.52 -6.45
C LEU A 100 6.15 6.59 -7.19
N ALA A 101 6.15 6.59 -8.52
CA ALA A 101 6.80 7.62 -9.32
C ALA A 101 6.13 9.00 -9.11
N ASP A 102 4.80 9.04 -9.02
CA ASP A 102 4.03 10.24 -8.71
C ASP A 102 4.37 10.79 -7.32
N LEU A 103 4.42 9.92 -6.30
CA LEU A 103 4.78 10.31 -4.93
C LEU A 103 6.21 10.89 -4.88
N ARG A 104 7.17 10.27 -5.56
CA ARG A 104 8.55 10.78 -5.65
C ARG A 104 8.62 12.14 -6.33
N SER A 105 7.91 12.30 -7.44
CA SER A 105 7.85 13.55 -8.20
C SER A 105 7.21 14.67 -7.38
N TRP A 106 6.16 14.35 -6.62
CA TRP A 106 5.52 15.28 -5.72
C TRP A 106 6.44 15.69 -4.55
N MET A 107 7.15 14.75 -3.93
CA MET A 107 8.14 15.04 -2.88
C MET A 107 9.27 15.96 -3.38
N GLN A 108 9.72 15.78 -4.62
CA GLN A 108 10.74 16.64 -5.24
C GLN A 108 10.20 18.07 -5.48
N ARG A 109 8.93 18.21 -5.89
CA ARG A 109 8.29 19.52 -6.08
C ARG A 109 7.98 20.22 -4.76
N VAL A 110 7.70 19.46 -3.71
CA VAL A 110 7.28 20.00 -2.41
C VAL A 110 8.27 19.54 -1.32
N PRO A 111 9.42 20.20 -1.18
CA PRO A 111 10.52 19.76 -0.30
C PRO A 111 10.19 19.77 1.21
N ARG A 112 9.02 20.28 1.60
CA ARG A 112 8.45 20.22 2.96
C ARG A 112 6.96 19.90 2.90
N ALA A 113 6.62 18.84 2.18
CA ALA A 113 5.26 18.52 1.83
C ALA A 113 4.36 18.34 3.06
N SER A 114 3.57 19.36 3.33
CA SER A 114 2.48 19.35 4.28
C SER A 114 1.25 18.79 3.59
N ALA A 115 0.87 17.56 3.96
CA ALA A 115 -0.39 16.98 3.56
C ALA A 115 -1.37 17.09 4.73
N SER A 116 -2.66 17.21 4.44
CA SER A 116 -3.69 17.16 5.47
C SER A 116 -4.33 15.77 5.47
N LEU A 117 -4.52 15.19 6.64
CA LEU A 117 -5.16 13.88 6.75
C LEU A 117 -6.67 14.02 6.76
N ILE A 118 -7.35 13.18 5.98
CA ILE A 118 -8.80 13.02 5.99
C ILE A 118 -9.08 11.59 6.44
N PRO A 119 -9.90 11.36 7.49
CA PRO A 119 -10.31 10.00 7.87
C PRO A 119 -11.14 9.38 6.73
N LEU A 120 -10.88 8.10 6.45
CA LEU A 120 -11.64 7.29 5.49
C LEU A 120 -12.82 6.59 6.16
#